data_AF-A0A930ZD14-F1
#
_entry.id   AF-A0A930ZD14-F1
#
_cell.length_a   1.000
_cell.length_b   1.000
_cell.length_c   1.000
_cell.angle_alpha   90.00
_cell.angle_beta   90.00
_cell.angle_gamma   90.00
#
_symmetry.space_group_name_H-M   'P 1'
#
loop_
_entity.id
_entity.type
_entity.pdbx_description
1 polymer ?
#
loop_
_entity_poly.entity_id
_entity_poly.type
_entity_poly.pdbx_seq_one_letter_code
_entity_poly.pdbx_strand_id
1 'polypeptide(L)'
;MATAGTPPPNPPQQVQVTVTWHGVEDQHPAMAANAFLLQQTGQEFILSIGFASLPYFADPQDAAKMKTVAAKPIARITMAPGRVVELIQVLQQGMAQYQAQHKH
;
A
#
# COMPACT_ATOMS: atom_id res chain seq x y z
N MET A 1 28.55 -48.60 -8.05
CA MET A 1 28.16 -47.51 -7.15
C MET A 1 27.85 -46.31 -8.02
N ALA A 2 26.59 -45.88 -8.12
CA ALA A 2 26.18 -44.73 -8.94
C ALA A 2 25.74 -43.60 -8.01
N THR A 3 26.34 -42.42 -8.15
CA THR A 3 26.04 -41.21 -7.39
C THR A 3 24.85 -40.48 -8.00
N ALA A 4 23.78 -40.30 -7.22
CA ALA A 4 22.62 -39.51 -7.59
C ALA A 4 22.99 -38.02 -7.63
N GLY A 5 22.87 -37.39 -8.81
CA GLY A 5 23.04 -35.94 -8.97
C GLY A 5 21.81 -35.19 -8.44
N THR A 6 22.04 -34.16 -7.64
CA THR A 6 21.01 -33.21 -7.20
C THR A 6 20.50 -32.38 -8.39
N PRO A 7 19.18 -32.14 -8.50
CA PRO A 7 18.63 -31.31 -9.57
C PRO A 7 19.05 -29.84 -9.42
N PRO A 8 19.20 -29.09 -10.53
CA PRO A 8 19.62 -27.69 -10.49
C PRO A 8 18.58 -26.79 -9.81
N PRO A 9 19.00 -25.66 -9.21
CA PRO A 9 18.09 -24.72 -8.56
C PRO A 9 17.17 -24.06 -9.59
N ASN A 10 15.86 -24.06 -9.29
CA ASN A 10 14.85 -23.43 -10.14
C ASN A 10 15.09 -21.90 -10.18
N PRO A 11 15.17 -21.26 -11.36
CA PRO A 11 15.35 -19.81 -11.44
C PRO A 11 14.13 -19.08 -10.85
N PRO A 12 14.30 -17.87 -10.30
CA PRO A 12 13.22 -17.10 -9.69
C PRO A 12 12.15 -16.80 -10.75
N GLN A 13 11.00 -17.47 -10.65
CA GLN A 13 9.84 -17.20 -11.49
C GLN A 13 9.29 -15.83 -11.15
N GLN A 14 9.25 -14.94 -12.14
CA GLN A 14 8.52 -13.68 -12.04
C GLN A 14 7.03 -14.01 -11.88
N VAL A 15 6.52 -13.87 -10.67
CA VAL A 15 5.09 -14.00 -10.39
C VAL A 15 4.38 -12.80 -11.02
N GLN A 16 3.94 -12.95 -12.26
CA GLN A 16 3.01 -12.01 -12.89
C GLN A 16 1.59 -12.35 -12.43
N VAL A 17 1.05 -11.50 -11.56
CA VAL A 17 -0.35 -11.56 -11.16
C VAL A 17 -1.16 -10.83 -12.21
N THR A 18 -1.86 -11.57 -13.06
CA THR A 18 -2.80 -10.99 -14.02
C THR A 18 -4.12 -10.70 -13.31
N VAL A 19 -4.52 -9.43 -13.28
CA VAL A 19 -5.82 -8.99 -12.73
C VAL A 19 -6.78 -8.73 -13.89
N THR A 20 -7.99 -9.27 -13.79
CA THR A 20 -9.07 -8.98 -14.74
C THR A 20 -9.82 -7.75 -14.25
N TRP A 21 -9.89 -6.72 -15.09
CA TRP A 21 -10.60 -5.47 -14.81
C TRP A 21 -12.08 -5.65 -15.17
N HIS A 22 -13.00 -5.40 -14.25
CA HIS A 22 -14.42 -5.71 -14.44
C HIS A 22 -15.29 -4.47 -14.72
N GLY A 23 -14.71 -3.27 -14.78
CA GLY A 23 -15.38 -2.03 -15.21
C GLY A 23 -16.30 -1.41 -14.16
N VAL A 24 -16.48 -2.06 -13.00
CA VAL A 24 -17.08 -1.45 -11.79
C VAL A 24 -16.06 -0.56 -11.06
N GLU A 25 -14.76 -0.79 -11.25
CA GLU A 25 -13.70 0.06 -10.72
C GLU A 25 -13.75 1.49 -11.29
N ASP A 26 -14.32 1.67 -12.48
CA ASP A 26 -14.45 2.98 -13.15
C ASP A 26 -15.51 3.90 -12.48
N GLN A 27 -16.40 3.35 -11.64
CA GLN A 27 -17.39 4.13 -10.88
C GLN A 27 -16.84 4.68 -9.55
N HIS A 28 -15.67 4.21 -9.13
CA HIS A 28 -14.96 4.68 -7.94
C HIS A 28 -13.51 5.04 -8.32
N PRO A 29 -13.26 6.22 -8.91
CA PRO A 29 -11.93 6.62 -9.38
C PRO A 29 -10.89 6.77 -8.27
N ALA A 30 -11.29 6.61 -7.00
CA ALA A 30 -10.44 6.68 -5.83
C ALA A 30 -10.67 5.45 -4.94
N MET A 31 -9.58 4.74 -4.63
CA MET A 31 -9.57 3.73 -3.57
C MET A 31 -9.37 4.41 -2.22
N ALA A 32 -10.13 4.02 -1.20
CA ALA A 32 -9.91 4.50 0.15
C ALA A 32 -8.54 4.05 0.67
N ALA A 33 -7.79 4.96 1.28
CA ALA A 33 -6.53 4.68 1.95
C ALA A 33 -6.65 5.03 3.43
N ASN A 34 -6.18 4.15 4.31
CA ASN A 34 -6.13 4.40 5.75
C ASN A 34 -4.80 3.95 6.39
N ALA A 35 -3.84 3.51 5.57
CA ALA A 35 -2.50 3.16 5.99
C ALA A 35 -1.46 3.75 5.04
N PHE A 36 -0.39 4.30 5.60
CA PHE A 36 0.73 4.85 4.85
C PHE A 36 2.04 4.34 5.47
N LEU A 37 2.98 3.94 4.62
CA LEU A 37 4.31 3.52 5.04
C LEU A 37 5.34 4.14 4.09
N LEU A 38 6.29 4.90 4.65
CA LEU A 38 7.41 5.43 3.89
C LEU A 38 8.68 4.67 4.28
N GLN A 39 9.36 4.10 3.30
CA GLN A 39 10.64 3.42 3.47
C GLN A 39 11.71 4.15 2.68
N GLN A 40 12.95 4.15 3.17
CA GLN A 40 14.10 4.63 2.43
C GLN A 40 14.95 3.44 1.98
N THR A 41 15.33 3.42 0.71
CA THR A 41 16.19 2.38 0.13
C THR A 41 17.31 3.05 -0.65
N GLY A 42 18.48 3.19 -0.03
CA GLY A 42 19.61 3.90 -0.62
C GLY A 42 19.29 5.37 -0.85
N GLN A 43 19.21 5.77 -2.12
CA GLN A 43 18.90 7.14 -2.55
C GLN A 43 17.42 7.38 -2.90
N GLU A 44 16.57 6.36 -2.77
CA GLU A 44 15.15 6.44 -3.12
C GLU A 44 14.25 6.25 -1.91
N PHE A 45 13.03 6.76 -2.04
CA PHE A 45 11.95 6.57 -1.09
C PHE A 45 10.85 5.73 -1.72
N ILE A 46 10.28 4.82 -0.93
CA ILE A 46 9.15 3.99 -1.34
C ILE A 46 7.97 4.32 -0.43
N LEU A 47 6.96 4.98 -0.98
CA LEU A 47 5.68 5.22 -0.32
C LEU A 47 4.71 4.08 -0.65
N SER A 48 4.32 3.32 0.35
CA SER A 48 3.24 2.35 0.26
C SER A 48 1.97 2.95 0.84
N ILE A 49 0.91 2.95 0.05
CA ILE A 49 -0.43 3.39 0.44
C ILE A 49 -1.28 2.12 0.52
N GLY A 50 -1.99 1.96 1.63
CA GLY A 50 -2.74 0.74 1.93
C GLY A 50 -4.12 1.01 2.48
N PHE A 51 -4.90 -0.06 2.47
CA PHE A 51 -6.19 -0.14 3.13
C PHE A 51 -6.23 -1.36 4.05
N ALA A 52 -6.56 -1.13 5.31
CA ALA A 52 -6.86 -2.17 6.27
C ALA A 52 -8.35 -2.16 6.59
N SER A 53 -9.01 -3.31 6.47
CA SER A 53 -10.33 -3.56 7.02
C SER A 53 -10.19 -4.42 8.27
N LEU A 54 -10.94 -4.09 9.33
CA LEU A 54 -11.07 -5.01 10.46
C LEU A 54 -11.64 -6.34 9.95
N PRO A 55 -11.06 -7.48 10.36
CA PRO A 55 -11.65 -8.78 10.07
C PRO A 55 -13.02 -8.88 10.75
N TYR A 56 -13.87 -9.76 10.25
CA TYR A 56 -15.13 -10.03 10.91
C TYR A 56 -14.88 -10.71 12.26
N PHE A 57 -15.50 -10.19 13.32
CA PHE A 57 -15.51 -10.79 14.65
C PHE A 57 -16.93 -11.21 14.99
N ALA A 58 -17.09 -12.45 15.46
CA ALA A 58 -18.38 -12.94 15.94
C ALA A 58 -18.77 -12.30 17.29
N ASP A 59 -17.80 -12.02 18.16
CA ASP A 59 -17.97 -11.30 19.42
C ASP A 59 -17.33 -9.90 19.33
N PRO A 60 -18.10 -8.80 19.53
CA PRO A 60 -17.56 -7.45 19.59
C PRO A 60 -16.46 -7.23 20.63
N GLN A 61 -16.44 -7.99 21.73
CA GLN A 61 -15.40 -7.92 22.77
C GLN A 61 -14.02 -8.33 22.23
N ASP A 62 -13.97 -9.19 21.21
CA ASP A 62 -12.71 -9.63 20.61
C ASP A 62 -12.16 -8.60 19.62
N ALA A 63 -13.04 -7.84 18.97
CA ALA A 63 -12.63 -6.69 18.16
C ALA A 63 -11.90 -5.63 19.02
N ALA A 64 -12.39 -5.39 20.24
CA ALA A 64 -11.79 -4.42 21.17
C ALA A 64 -10.37 -4.81 21.66
N LYS A 65 -10.01 -6.10 21.58
CA LYS A 65 -8.67 -6.59 21.96
C LYS A 65 -7.66 -6.43 20.82
N MET A 66 -8.12 -6.20 19.58
CA MET A 66 -7.24 -6.08 18.42
C MET A 66 -6.54 -4.73 18.41
N LYS A 67 -5.22 -4.74 18.59
CA LYS A 67 -4.38 -3.53 18.57
C LYS A 67 -3.80 -3.20 17.20
N THR A 68 -3.71 -4.19 16.31
CA THR A 68 -3.10 -4.04 14.99
C THR A 68 -3.84 -4.91 13.99
N VAL A 69 -3.92 -4.43 12.75
CA VAL A 69 -4.50 -5.15 11.61
C VAL A 69 -3.55 -4.97 10.42
N ALA A 70 -3.39 -6.02 9.62
CA ALA A 70 -2.58 -5.95 8.41
C ALA A 70 -3.29 -5.08 7.36
N ALA A 71 -2.58 -4.07 6.85
CA ALA A 71 -3.04 -3.28 5.72
C ALA A 71 -2.66 -3.98 4.42
N LYS A 72 -3.61 -4.06 3.48
CA LYS A 72 -3.34 -4.46 2.10
C LYS A 72 -2.76 -3.25 1.35
N PRO A 73 -1.56 -3.32 0.76
CA PRO A 73 -1.07 -2.25 -0.09
C PRO A 73 -1.94 -2.16 -1.34
N ILE A 74 -2.41 -0.94 -1.65
CA ILE A 74 -3.21 -0.60 -2.83
C ILE A 74 -2.39 0.18 -3.85
N ALA A 75 -1.35 0.91 -3.41
CA ALA A 75 -0.38 1.54 -4.28
C ALA A 75 1.02 1.51 -3.64
N ARG A 76 2.04 1.43 -4.49
CA ARG A 76 3.44 1.50 -4.07
C ARG A 76 4.21 2.35 -5.06
N ILE A 77 4.76 3.46 -4.59
CA ILE A 77 5.36 4.51 -5.41
C ILE A 77 6.81 4.67 -4.99
N THR A 78 7.72 4.55 -5.94
CA THR A 78 9.15 4.84 -5.72
C THR A 78 9.46 6.24 -6.22
N MET A 79 10.20 7.02 -5.43
CA MET A 79 10.45 8.43 -5.67
C MET A 79 11.88 8.81 -5.30
N ALA A 80 12.49 9.67 -6.11
CA ALA A 80 13.69 10.40 -5.72
C ALA A 80 13.36 11.43 -4.61
N PRO A 81 14.35 11.88 -3.81
CA PRO A 81 14.11 12.80 -2.69
C PRO A 81 13.41 14.10 -3.09
N GLY A 82 13.75 14.67 -4.25
CA GLY A 82 13.09 15.88 -4.76
C GLY A 82 11.58 15.70 -5.00
N ARG A 83 11.16 14.53 -5.50
CA ARG A 83 9.73 14.22 -5.70
C ARG A 83 8.97 14.02 -4.40
N VAL A 84 9.64 13.55 -3.35
CA VAL A 84 9.06 13.49 -2.01
C VAL A 84 8.77 14.89 -1.47
N VAL A 85 9.70 15.83 -1.66
CA VAL A 85 9.50 17.23 -1.26
C VAL A 85 8.32 17.86 -2.00
N GLU A 86 8.23 17.68 -3.32
CA GLU A 86 7.10 18.14 -4.12
C GLU A 86 5.77 17.54 -3.63
N LEU A 87 5.73 16.23 -3.36
CA LEU A 87 4.54 15.55 -2.84
C LEU A 87 4.08 16.16 -1.50
N ILE A 88 5.00 16.39 -0.57
CA ILE A 88 4.70 17.01 0.73
C ILE A 88 4.08 18.40 0.54
N GLN A 89 4.63 19.21 -0.36
CA GLN A 89 4.12 20.55 -0.64
C GLN A 89 2.69 20.51 -1.18
N VAL A 90 2.39 19.63 -2.13
CA VAL A 90 1.04 19.47 -2.69
C VAL A 90 0.05 19.08 -1.59
N LEU A 91 0.40 18.11 -0.72
CA LEU A 91 -0.46 17.69 0.38
C LEU A 91 -0.69 18.82 1.39
N GLN A 92 0.34 19.58 1.74
CA GLN A 92 0.24 20.72 2.66
C GLN A 92 -0.64 21.83 2.09
N GLN A 93 -0.49 22.16 0.80
CA GLN A 93 -1.31 23.16 0.13
C GLN A 93 -2.79 22.75 0.10
N GLY A 94 -3.09 21.49 -0.25
CA GLY A 94 -4.46 20.98 -0.22
C GLY A 94 -5.08 21.04 1.18
N MET A 95 -4.32 20.67 2.22
CA MET A 95 -4.81 20.74 3.60
C MET A 95 -5.06 22.19 4.05
N ALA A 96 -4.20 23.13 3.69
CA ALA A 96 -4.39 24.55 3.99
C ALA A 96 -5.66 25.11 3.33
N GLN A 97 -5.93 24.74 2.07
CA GLN A 97 -7.15 25.12 1.37
C GLN A 97 -8.41 24.55 2.03
N TYR A 98 -8.39 23.26 2.37
CA TYR A 98 -9.48 22.60 3.08
C TYR A 98 -9.81 23.30 4.41
N GLN A 99 -8.80 23.62 5.21
CA GLN A 99 -8.98 24.30 6.49
C GLN A 99 -9.53 25.72 6.33
N ALA A 100 -9.15 26.45 5.27
CA ALA A 100 -9.68 27.78 5.01
C ALA A 100 -11.19 27.74 4.69
N GLN A 101 -11.66 26.70 4.00
CA GLN A 101 -13.06 26.53 3.61
C GLN A 101 -13.98 26.12 4.78
N HIS A 102 -13.44 25.38 5.76
CA HIS A 102 -14.23 24.82 6.88
C HIS A 102 -14.10 25.61 8.19
N LYS A 103 -13.62 26.86 8.13
CA LYS A 103 -13.56 27.80 9.26
C LYS A 103 -14.78 28.75 9.33
N HIS A 104 -15.87 28.41 8.64
CA HIS A 104 -17.17 29.08 8.67
C HIS A 104 -18.27 28.09 9.03
#